data_AF-A0A6T5SR54-F1
#
_entry.id   AF-A0A6T5SR54-F1
#
_cell.length_a   1.000
_cell.length_b   1.000
_cell.length_c   1.000
_cell.angle_alpha   90.00
_cell.angle_beta   90.00
_cell.angle_gamma   90.00
#
_symmetry.space_group_name_H-M   'P 1'
#
loop_
_entity.id
_entity.type
_entity.pdbx_description
1 polymer ?
#
loop_
_entity_poly.entity_id
_entity_poly.type
_entity_poly.pdbx_seq_one_letter_code
_entity_poly.pdbx_strand_id
1 'polypeptide(L)'
;QTDDAMGICSSTPSTVPYSETNPRSGQPNPLGQKARPDNVLGRTTEDVNDLFEFHEELGRGQFGTTFLVTEKATGRKCACKAISKRKLQNAEDIEDVRNEIRILHHLSGHENIVELIGAYEGNKHVYIVMELLAGGELFDRIVEKGKYSEKDAAETLRTIVQCIDYCHQLSVMHRDLKPENFVLKDRSSDSPICAIDFGLSTFYRENQVFTDLVGSPYYVAPEVLRRRYGNASDIWSCGIILYILLSGVPPFWAQTEQGIFDAILAGNLDLTSDPWPKVSAEAKELISGMLEADPKKRLTTAQVLAHPWVADPSVASSKKLDNVVFKRFKNFAGITKFKKMGLMAMARTMTTEEVAGLKELFKSFDTDNSGTISIDELRQGLKVKHAGPAMEELKSIMKTIDIDGSGELDYEEFIAATLATSKQQSADAVRRAFDYFDKDGDGSITVEEFEEAFAKMSPVERANLGDIGELIASADTDGDGCIDYKEFMAMMKKSE
;
A
#
# COMPACT_ATOMS: atom_id res chain seq x y z
N GLN A 1 -21.82 -15.32 17.81
CA GLN A 1 -22.30 -15.81 16.50
C GLN A 1 -22.89 -14.60 15.85
N THR A 2 -22.31 -13.88 14.90
CA THR A 2 -21.12 -14.00 14.04
C THR A 2 -21.17 -12.65 13.31
N ASP A 3 -20.38 -11.67 13.74
CA ASP A 3 -20.22 -10.38 13.07
C ASP A 3 -18.72 -10.28 12.78
N ASP A 4 -18.35 -10.54 11.52
CA ASP A 4 -16.99 -10.42 11.00
C ASP A 4 -17.12 -10.22 9.47
N ALA A 5 -17.10 -8.97 9.02
CA ALA A 5 -17.03 -8.62 7.61
C ALA A 5 -16.27 -7.30 7.41
N MET A 6 -14.98 -7.48 7.09
CA MET A 6 -13.99 -6.65 6.39
C MET A 6 -14.26 -5.14 6.26
N GLY A 7 -13.39 -4.35 6.89
CA GLY A 7 -13.21 -2.93 6.61
C GLY A 7 -12.24 -2.69 5.45
N ILE A 8 -12.72 -2.06 4.37
CA ILE A 8 -11.85 -1.54 3.30
C ILE A 8 -12.13 -0.06 3.11
N CYS A 9 -11.16 0.77 3.51
CA CYS A 9 -11.25 2.22 3.55
C CYS A 9 -10.64 2.87 2.28
N SER A 10 -11.35 3.90 1.83
CA SER A 10 -11.26 4.70 0.61
C SER A 10 -9.97 5.48 0.34
N SER A 11 -9.69 5.77 -0.94
CA SER A 11 -8.85 6.91 -1.37
C SER A 11 -9.56 7.74 -2.46
N THR A 12 -9.51 9.07 -2.32
CA THR A 12 -9.97 10.06 -3.30
C THR A 12 -8.83 11.04 -3.60
N PRO A 13 -8.49 11.33 -4.86
CA PRO A 13 -7.61 12.45 -5.19
C PRO A 13 -8.41 13.76 -5.27
N SER A 14 -7.89 14.79 -4.60
CA SER A 14 -8.38 16.17 -4.71
C SER A 14 -7.92 16.77 -6.04
N THR A 15 -8.88 17.21 -6.87
CA THR A 15 -8.61 18.09 -8.01
C THR A 15 -9.00 19.53 -7.64
N VAL A 16 -8.13 20.46 -8.00
CA VAL A 16 -8.19 21.91 -7.69
C VAL A 16 -9.47 22.55 -8.24
N PRO A 17 -10.20 23.40 -7.48
CA PRO A 17 -11.42 24.04 -7.96
C PRO A 17 -11.09 25.24 -8.87
N TYR A 18 -11.46 25.14 -10.15
CA TYR A 18 -11.59 26.32 -11.01
C TYR A 18 -12.82 27.11 -10.58
N SER A 19 -12.58 28.35 -10.16
CA SER A 19 -13.60 29.37 -10.03
C SER A 19 -14.16 29.73 -11.40
N GLU A 20 -15.48 29.72 -11.60
CA GLU A 20 -16.11 30.72 -12.45
C GLU A 20 -17.64 30.82 -12.24
N THR A 21 -18.09 32.05 -12.40
CA THR A 21 -19.41 32.60 -12.13
C THR A 21 -20.50 32.12 -13.10
N ASN A 22 -21.72 31.95 -12.58
CA ASN A 22 -22.99 31.77 -13.32
C ASN A 22 -23.28 33.01 -14.22
N PRO A 23 -23.98 32.91 -15.38
CA PRO A 23 -25.42 32.63 -15.41
C PRO A 23 -25.98 31.82 -16.61
N ARG A 24 -27.15 31.21 -16.37
CA ARG A 24 -28.11 30.57 -17.30
C ARG A 24 -28.26 31.25 -18.68
N SER A 25 -28.33 30.45 -19.75
CA SER A 25 -29.45 30.44 -20.74
C SER A 25 -29.19 29.41 -21.84
N GLY A 26 -30.24 28.71 -22.28
CA GLY A 26 -30.15 27.64 -23.26
C GLY A 26 -29.96 28.12 -24.69
N GLN A 27 -29.16 27.41 -25.48
CA GLN A 27 -29.26 27.28 -26.93
C GLN A 27 -28.44 26.07 -27.44
N PRO A 28 -28.75 25.52 -28.64
CA PRO A 28 -28.42 24.16 -29.02
C PRO A 28 -26.96 23.99 -29.49
N ASN A 29 -26.47 22.77 -29.26
CA ASN A 29 -25.12 22.28 -29.48
C ASN A 29 -24.63 22.38 -30.94
N PRO A 30 -23.55 23.12 -31.26
CA PRO A 30 -22.89 23.04 -32.54
C PRO A 30 -21.44 22.58 -32.34
N LEU A 31 -21.20 21.27 -32.48
CA LEU A 31 -19.96 20.61 -32.95
C LEU A 31 -19.94 19.14 -32.49
N GLY A 32 -20.42 18.23 -33.35
CA GLY A 32 -19.85 16.90 -33.58
C GLY A 32 -19.53 15.95 -32.42
N GLN A 33 -20.08 16.11 -31.21
CA GLN A 33 -19.95 15.08 -30.18
C GLN A 33 -20.76 13.85 -30.61
N LYS A 34 -20.08 12.73 -30.88
CA LYS A 34 -20.73 11.43 -31.07
C LYS A 34 -21.66 11.20 -29.87
N ALA A 35 -22.94 10.91 -30.16
CA ALA A 35 -23.91 10.55 -29.13
C ALA A 35 -23.33 9.44 -28.24
N ARG A 36 -23.52 9.55 -26.92
CA ARG A 36 -23.17 8.47 -25.99
C ARG A 36 -23.86 7.19 -26.48
N PRO A 37 -23.17 6.05 -26.53
CA PRO A 37 -23.85 4.77 -26.73
C PRO A 37 -24.93 4.63 -25.65
N ASP A 38 -26.15 4.23 -26.03
CA ASP A 38 -27.25 4.05 -25.07
C ASP A 38 -26.88 3.04 -23.96
N ASN A 39 -26.02 2.07 -24.30
CA ASN A 39 -25.51 1.04 -23.39
C ASN A 39 -23.97 1.01 -23.35
N VAL A 40 -23.42 1.08 -22.15
CA VAL A 40 -21.98 0.99 -21.86
C VAL A 40 -21.43 -0.36 -22.30
N LEU A 41 -22.12 -1.49 -22.11
CA LEU A 41 -21.62 -2.80 -22.51
C LEU A 41 -21.77 -3.09 -24.02
N GLY A 42 -22.47 -2.22 -24.76
CA GLY A 42 -22.76 -2.43 -26.19
C GLY A 42 -23.74 -3.56 -26.48
N ARG A 43 -24.35 -4.16 -25.43
CA ARG A 43 -25.40 -5.17 -25.49
C ARG A 43 -26.41 -4.95 -24.37
N THR A 44 -27.65 -5.40 -24.56
CA THR A 44 -28.65 -5.45 -23.48
C THR A 44 -28.36 -6.65 -22.59
N THR A 45 -28.51 -6.48 -21.28
CA THR A 45 -28.37 -7.55 -20.28
C THR A 45 -29.64 -7.66 -19.45
N GLU A 46 -29.82 -8.77 -18.75
CA GLU A 46 -30.83 -8.90 -17.69
C GLU A 46 -30.54 -7.91 -16.55
N ASP A 47 -31.58 -7.55 -15.77
CA ASP A 47 -31.39 -6.74 -14.57
C ASP A 47 -30.62 -7.57 -13.54
N VAL A 48 -29.50 -7.03 -13.05
CA VAL A 48 -28.68 -7.70 -12.04
C VAL A 48 -29.49 -8.03 -10.78
N ASN A 49 -30.50 -7.22 -10.44
CA ASN A 49 -31.36 -7.44 -9.28
C ASN A 49 -32.34 -8.59 -9.47
N ASP A 50 -32.58 -9.05 -10.70
CA ASP A 50 -33.39 -10.25 -10.95
C ASP A 50 -32.57 -11.52 -10.68
N LEU A 51 -31.26 -11.46 -10.96
CA LEU A 51 -30.34 -12.60 -10.86
C LEU A 51 -29.64 -12.72 -9.50
N PHE A 52 -29.35 -11.60 -8.84
CA PHE A 52 -28.56 -11.54 -7.61
C PHE A 52 -29.28 -10.79 -6.50
N GLU A 53 -29.05 -11.22 -5.26
CA GLU A 53 -29.40 -10.49 -4.04
C GLU A 53 -28.16 -9.75 -3.53
N PHE A 54 -28.28 -8.44 -3.28
CA PHE A 54 -27.17 -7.62 -2.78
C PHE A 54 -27.15 -7.57 -1.25
N HIS A 55 -25.95 -7.62 -0.69
CA HIS A 55 -25.70 -7.57 0.76
C HIS A 55 -24.74 -6.41 1.11
N GLU A 56 -23.85 -6.61 2.08
CA GLU A 56 -22.89 -5.62 2.56
C GLU A 56 -21.89 -5.15 1.50
N GLU A 57 -21.38 -3.93 1.69
CA GLU A 57 -20.24 -3.39 0.94
C GLU A 57 -18.97 -4.11 1.39
N LEU A 58 -18.27 -4.75 0.46
CA LEU A 58 -16.97 -5.40 0.70
C LEU A 58 -15.82 -4.40 0.59
N GLY A 59 -15.97 -3.37 -0.23
CA GLY A 59 -14.96 -2.31 -0.36
C GLY A 59 -15.28 -1.30 -1.44
N ARG A 60 -14.50 -0.21 -1.47
CA ARG A 60 -14.68 0.90 -2.42
C ARG A 60 -13.37 1.27 -3.10
N GLY A 61 -13.34 1.18 -4.43
CA GLY A 61 -12.21 1.59 -5.26
C GLY A 61 -12.47 2.87 -6.05
N GLN A 62 -11.46 3.30 -6.80
CA GLN A 62 -11.51 4.48 -7.67
C GLN A 62 -12.72 4.45 -8.63
N PHE A 63 -12.96 3.28 -9.24
CA PHE A 63 -13.96 3.13 -10.30
C PHE A 63 -15.36 2.74 -9.79
N GLY A 64 -15.49 2.21 -8.57
CA GLY A 64 -16.78 1.70 -8.11
C GLY A 64 -16.77 1.13 -6.70
N THR A 65 -17.94 0.63 -6.28
CA THR A 65 -18.14 -0.01 -4.98
C THR A 65 -18.37 -1.50 -5.19
N THR A 66 -17.66 -2.34 -4.44
CA THR A 66 -17.79 -3.80 -4.48
C THR A 66 -18.72 -4.27 -3.36
N PHE A 67 -19.71 -5.09 -3.71
CA PHE A 67 -20.70 -5.65 -2.78
C PHE A 67 -20.60 -7.16 -2.73
N LEU A 68 -20.92 -7.75 -1.57
CA LEU A 68 -21.25 -9.16 -1.50
C LEU A 68 -22.61 -9.37 -2.17
N VAL A 69 -22.70 -10.35 -3.06
CA VAL A 69 -23.97 -10.72 -3.69
C VAL A 69 -24.18 -12.23 -3.66
N THR A 70 -25.43 -12.65 -3.58
CA THR A 70 -25.82 -14.07 -3.67
C THR A 70 -26.59 -14.32 -4.96
N GLU A 71 -26.10 -15.25 -5.78
CA GLU A 71 -26.79 -15.70 -7.00
C GLU A 71 -28.08 -16.43 -6.61
N LYS A 72 -29.25 -15.89 -6.99
CA LYS A 72 -30.55 -16.41 -6.53
C LYS A 72 -30.83 -17.84 -7.00
N ALA A 73 -30.32 -18.21 -8.17
CA ALA A 73 -30.56 -19.52 -8.76
C ALA A 73 -29.80 -20.64 -8.04
N THR A 74 -28.60 -20.35 -7.53
CA THR A 74 -27.65 -21.36 -7.02
C THR A 74 -27.36 -21.20 -5.52
N GLY A 75 -27.64 -20.03 -4.94
CA GLY A 75 -27.20 -19.65 -3.60
C GLY A 75 -25.70 -19.33 -3.50
N ARG A 76 -24.98 -19.25 -4.63
CA ARG A 76 -23.53 -19.00 -4.64
C ARG A 76 -23.25 -17.54 -4.26
N LYS A 77 -22.35 -17.34 -3.30
CA LYS A 77 -21.82 -16.01 -2.94
C LYS A 77 -20.76 -15.56 -3.94
N CYS A 78 -20.84 -14.29 -4.34
CA CYS A 78 -19.99 -13.66 -5.34
C CYS A 78 -19.61 -12.23 -4.91
N ALA A 79 -18.60 -11.65 -5.53
CA ALA A 79 -18.27 -10.22 -5.39
C ALA A 79 -18.80 -9.44 -6.61
N CYS A 80 -19.46 -8.31 -6.40
CA CYS A 80 -20.04 -7.49 -7.46
C CYS A 80 -19.50 -6.06 -7.41
N LYS A 81 -18.64 -5.70 -8.37
CA LYS A 81 -18.12 -4.33 -8.54
C LYS A 81 -19.13 -3.50 -9.33
N ALA A 82 -19.75 -2.52 -8.67
CA ALA A 82 -20.72 -1.59 -9.25
C ALA A 82 -20.04 -0.26 -9.62
N ILE A 83 -19.93 0.01 -10.92
CA ILE A 83 -19.31 1.20 -11.50
C ILE A 83 -20.39 2.19 -11.88
N SER A 84 -20.34 3.40 -11.34
CA SER A 84 -21.35 4.42 -11.61
C SER A 84 -21.22 4.97 -13.03
N LYS A 85 -22.32 4.94 -13.80
CA LYS A 85 -22.37 5.56 -15.14
C LYS A 85 -22.12 7.07 -15.11
N ARG A 86 -22.28 7.72 -13.94
CA ARG A 86 -21.95 9.14 -13.76
C ARG A 86 -20.44 9.41 -13.78
N LYS A 87 -19.62 8.41 -13.41
CA LYS A 87 -18.16 8.47 -13.48
C LYS A 87 -17.63 8.25 -14.91
N LEU A 88 -18.47 7.73 -15.82
CA LEU A 88 -18.14 7.48 -17.22
C LEU A 88 -18.53 8.70 -18.07
N GLN A 89 -17.69 9.72 -18.04
CA GLN A 89 -17.99 11.01 -18.64
C GLN A 89 -17.70 11.02 -20.14
N ASN A 90 -16.63 10.35 -20.56
CA ASN A 90 -16.11 10.35 -21.92
C ASN A 90 -16.07 8.92 -22.52
N ALA A 91 -15.63 8.80 -23.78
CA ALA A 91 -15.56 7.51 -24.47
C ALA A 91 -14.41 6.61 -24.00
N GLU A 92 -13.37 7.20 -23.42
CA GLU A 92 -12.20 6.49 -22.86
C GLU A 92 -12.61 5.77 -21.57
N ASP A 93 -13.33 6.45 -20.66
CA ASP A 93 -13.85 5.82 -19.43
C ASP A 93 -14.75 4.60 -19.74
N ILE A 94 -15.56 4.70 -20.80
CA ILE A 94 -16.42 3.60 -21.26
C ILE A 94 -15.58 2.44 -21.81
N GLU A 95 -14.52 2.75 -22.56
CA GLU A 95 -13.64 1.75 -23.13
C GLU A 95 -12.79 1.06 -22.05
N ASP A 96 -12.37 1.76 -21.01
CA ASP A 96 -11.65 1.19 -19.86
C ASP A 96 -12.49 0.11 -19.16
N VAL A 97 -13.76 0.38 -18.87
CA VAL A 97 -14.68 -0.61 -18.28
C VAL A 97 -14.87 -1.82 -19.21
N ARG A 98 -15.05 -1.57 -20.51
CA ARG A 98 -15.16 -2.67 -21.50
C ARG A 98 -13.88 -3.48 -21.58
N ASN A 99 -12.74 -2.82 -21.51
CA ASN A 99 -11.43 -3.43 -21.60
C ASN A 99 -11.15 -4.30 -20.38
N GLU A 100 -11.46 -3.84 -19.16
CA GLU A 100 -11.40 -4.63 -17.92
C GLU A 100 -12.21 -5.94 -18.07
N ILE A 101 -13.46 -5.85 -18.54
CA ILE A 101 -14.32 -7.03 -18.76
C ILE A 101 -13.72 -7.98 -19.81
N ARG A 102 -13.19 -7.44 -20.92
CA ARG A 102 -12.55 -8.26 -21.97
C ARG A 102 -11.31 -8.96 -21.46
N ILE A 103 -10.48 -8.28 -20.67
CA ILE A 103 -9.26 -8.83 -20.08
C ILE A 103 -9.63 -9.94 -19.09
N LEU A 104 -10.53 -9.69 -18.15
CA LEU A 104 -10.97 -10.70 -17.19
C LEU A 104 -11.55 -11.94 -17.89
N HIS A 105 -12.36 -11.74 -18.94
CA HIS A 105 -12.86 -12.85 -19.76
C HIS A 105 -11.73 -13.60 -20.50
N HIS A 106 -10.75 -12.87 -21.03
CA HIS A 106 -9.62 -13.45 -21.78
C HIS A 106 -8.68 -14.26 -20.89
N LEU A 107 -8.51 -13.85 -19.63
CA LEU A 107 -7.65 -14.49 -18.63
C LEU A 107 -8.39 -15.56 -17.80
N SER A 108 -9.69 -15.76 -18.06
CA SER A 108 -10.51 -16.70 -17.29
C SER A 108 -10.01 -18.14 -17.38
N GLY A 109 -10.04 -18.85 -16.25
CA GLY A 109 -9.64 -20.26 -16.16
C GLY A 109 -8.27 -20.52 -15.54
N HIS A 110 -7.50 -19.47 -15.21
CA HIS A 110 -6.26 -19.58 -14.45
C HIS A 110 -6.52 -19.53 -12.95
N GLU A 111 -5.96 -20.47 -12.16
CA GLU A 111 -6.22 -20.60 -10.72
C GLU A 111 -5.84 -19.34 -9.92
N ASN A 112 -4.77 -18.64 -10.34
CA ASN A 112 -4.26 -17.44 -9.68
C ASN A 112 -4.81 -16.11 -10.25
N ILE A 113 -5.93 -16.13 -10.98
CA ILE A 113 -6.61 -14.94 -11.50
C ILE A 113 -8.08 -15.02 -11.13
N VAL A 114 -8.66 -13.90 -10.66
CA VAL A 114 -10.08 -13.84 -10.30
C VAL A 114 -10.99 -14.20 -11.48
N GLU A 115 -11.91 -15.13 -11.25
CA GLU A 115 -12.89 -15.55 -12.25
C GLU A 115 -14.00 -14.50 -12.47
N LEU A 116 -14.23 -14.12 -13.73
CA LEU A 116 -15.38 -13.33 -14.14
C LEU A 116 -16.62 -14.23 -14.29
N ILE A 117 -17.62 -14.03 -13.44
CA ILE A 117 -18.90 -14.73 -13.52
C ILE A 117 -19.80 -14.08 -14.57
N GLY A 118 -19.83 -12.74 -14.63
CA GLY A 118 -20.66 -12.02 -15.58
C GLY A 118 -20.53 -10.52 -15.52
N ALA A 119 -21.03 -9.84 -16.56
CA ALA A 119 -21.10 -8.39 -16.60
C ALA A 119 -22.51 -7.95 -17.04
N TYR A 120 -23.10 -7.06 -16.26
CA TYR A 120 -24.49 -6.61 -16.38
C TYR A 120 -24.56 -5.09 -16.37
N GLU A 121 -25.64 -4.54 -16.94
CA GLU A 121 -25.84 -3.12 -17.05
C GLU A 121 -27.24 -2.74 -16.57
N GLY A 122 -27.29 -1.88 -15.55
CA GLY A 122 -28.54 -1.27 -15.06
C GLY A 122 -28.67 0.19 -15.48
N ASN A 123 -29.71 0.86 -14.99
CA ASN A 123 -29.97 2.27 -15.34
C ASN A 123 -28.88 3.24 -14.86
N LYS A 124 -28.25 2.96 -13.71
CA LYS A 124 -27.28 3.87 -13.06
C LYS A 124 -25.86 3.33 -12.98
N HIS A 125 -25.67 2.02 -13.11
CA HIS A 125 -24.38 1.35 -12.90
C HIS A 125 -24.13 0.28 -13.94
N VAL A 126 -22.85 -0.02 -14.16
CA VAL A 126 -22.36 -1.26 -14.76
C VAL A 126 -21.90 -2.16 -13.62
N TYR A 127 -22.21 -3.45 -13.69
CA TYR A 127 -21.96 -4.43 -12.65
C TYR A 127 -21.03 -5.51 -13.20
N ILE A 128 -19.89 -5.73 -12.55
CA ILE A 128 -18.94 -6.80 -12.87
C ILE A 128 -19.00 -7.80 -11.71
N VAL A 129 -19.56 -8.98 -11.97
CA VAL A 129 -19.72 -10.06 -10.99
C VAL A 129 -18.57 -11.05 -11.13
N MET A 130 -17.87 -11.31 -10.04
CA MET A 130 -16.67 -12.12 -9.96
C MET A 130 -16.77 -13.14 -8.83
N GLU A 131 -15.92 -14.16 -8.83
CA GLU A 131 -15.80 -15.07 -7.68
C GLU A 131 -15.51 -14.29 -6.38
N LEU A 132 -16.05 -14.77 -5.26
CA LEU A 132 -15.75 -14.19 -3.96
C LEU A 132 -14.46 -14.81 -3.41
N LEU A 133 -13.48 -13.97 -3.11
CA LEU A 133 -12.25 -14.35 -2.42
C LEU A 133 -12.37 -14.00 -0.95
N ALA A 134 -12.24 -14.99 -0.05
CA ALA A 134 -12.51 -14.83 1.38
C ALA A 134 -11.28 -15.09 2.27
N GLY A 135 -10.11 -15.26 1.67
CA GLY A 135 -8.88 -15.64 2.36
C GLY A 135 -8.04 -14.49 2.93
N GLY A 136 -8.44 -13.24 2.68
CA GLY A 136 -7.64 -12.07 3.05
C GLY A 136 -6.53 -11.77 2.03
N GLU A 137 -5.79 -10.71 2.28
CA GLU A 137 -4.73 -10.23 1.41
C GLU A 137 -3.43 -11.03 1.58
N LEU A 138 -2.51 -10.87 0.63
CA LEU A 138 -1.22 -11.55 0.66
C LEU A 138 -0.43 -11.30 1.97
N PHE A 139 -0.48 -10.08 2.50
CA PHE A 139 0.25 -9.72 3.71
C PHE A 139 -0.33 -10.35 4.98
N ASP A 140 -1.65 -10.56 5.04
CA ASP A 140 -2.29 -11.26 6.15
C ASP A 140 -1.67 -12.64 6.34
N ARG A 141 -1.45 -13.37 5.24
CA ARG A 141 -0.81 -14.69 5.25
C ARG A 141 0.63 -14.66 5.77
N ILE A 142 1.38 -13.61 5.47
CA ILE A 142 2.77 -13.44 5.91
C ILE A 142 2.81 -13.31 7.43
N VAL A 143 1.92 -12.50 8.00
CA VAL A 143 1.85 -12.30 9.45
C VAL A 143 1.30 -13.54 10.15
N GLU A 144 0.27 -14.18 9.60
CA GLU A 144 -0.25 -15.45 10.13
C GLU A 144 0.80 -16.56 10.14
N LYS A 145 1.67 -16.64 9.13
CA LYS A 145 2.80 -17.61 9.12
C LYS A 145 3.77 -17.33 10.27
N GLY A 146 4.02 -16.06 10.60
CA GLY A 146 4.87 -15.52 11.70
C GLY A 146 6.29 -16.10 11.87
N LYS A 147 6.68 -17.07 11.05
CA LYS A 147 8.05 -17.46 10.75
C LYS A 147 8.16 -17.28 9.24
N TYR A 148 8.57 -16.11 8.80
CA TYR A 148 8.78 -15.82 7.39
C TYR A 148 10.26 -15.98 7.06
N SER A 149 10.55 -16.73 6.01
CA SER A 149 11.91 -17.01 5.55
C SER A 149 12.09 -16.56 4.10
N GLU A 150 13.34 -16.52 3.61
CA GLU A 150 13.59 -16.32 2.18
C GLU A 150 12.90 -17.37 1.33
N LYS A 151 12.80 -18.61 1.83
CA LYS A 151 12.05 -19.68 1.16
C LYS A 151 10.57 -19.34 1.01
N ASP A 152 9.93 -18.81 2.05
CA ASP A 152 8.53 -18.38 1.96
C ASP A 152 8.36 -17.23 0.95
N ALA A 153 9.30 -16.28 0.94
CA ALA A 153 9.31 -15.19 -0.04
C ALA A 153 9.50 -15.68 -1.47
N ALA A 154 10.38 -16.66 -1.69
CA ALA A 154 10.60 -17.28 -2.99
C ALA A 154 9.34 -18.02 -3.49
N GLU A 155 8.65 -18.75 -2.61
CA GLU A 155 7.38 -19.42 -2.93
C GLU A 155 6.28 -18.42 -3.29
N THR A 156 6.11 -17.37 -2.49
CA THR A 156 5.16 -16.28 -2.79
C THR A 156 5.48 -15.58 -4.11
N LEU A 157 6.74 -15.20 -4.32
CA LEU A 157 7.17 -14.55 -5.54
C LEU A 157 6.93 -15.44 -6.77
N ARG A 158 7.22 -16.74 -6.66
CA ARG A 158 6.98 -17.70 -7.74
C ARG A 158 5.53 -17.67 -8.18
N THR A 159 4.58 -17.75 -7.25
CA THR A 159 3.14 -17.71 -7.58
C THR A 159 2.74 -16.39 -8.23
N ILE A 160 3.21 -15.26 -7.70
CA ILE A 160 2.97 -13.93 -8.29
C ILE A 160 3.49 -13.89 -9.73
N VAL A 161 4.76 -14.25 -9.94
CA VAL A 161 5.39 -14.16 -11.26
C VAL A 161 4.80 -15.17 -12.25
N GLN A 162 4.34 -16.36 -11.81
CA GLN A 162 3.59 -17.29 -12.65
C GLN A 162 2.27 -16.70 -13.15
N CYS A 163 1.54 -15.99 -12.28
CA CYS A 163 0.33 -15.27 -12.67
C CYS A 163 0.65 -14.18 -13.72
N ILE A 164 1.70 -13.40 -13.50
CA ILE A 164 2.11 -12.34 -14.45
C ILE A 164 2.63 -12.93 -15.77
N ASP A 165 3.34 -14.06 -15.71
CA ASP A 165 3.81 -14.77 -16.89
C ASP A 165 2.64 -15.22 -17.77
N TYR A 166 1.59 -15.79 -17.15
CA TYR A 166 0.36 -16.15 -17.86
C TYR A 166 -0.30 -14.93 -18.52
N CYS A 167 -0.44 -13.81 -17.81
CA CYS A 167 -0.94 -12.56 -18.37
C CYS A 167 -0.09 -12.12 -19.58
N HIS A 168 1.24 -12.12 -19.44
CA HIS A 168 2.15 -11.68 -20.50
C HIS A 168 2.11 -12.58 -21.72
N GLN A 169 2.00 -13.90 -21.55
CA GLN A 169 1.82 -14.87 -22.65
C GLN A 169 0.53 -14.63 -23.44
N LEU A 170 -0.52 -14.15 -22.76
CA LEU A 170 -1.79 -13.73 -23.37
C LEU A 170 -1.79 -12.26 -23.81
N SER A 171 -0.61 -11.63 -23.89
CA SER A 171 -0.44 -10.25 -24.33
C SER A 171 -1.22 -9.23 -23.48
N VAL A 172 -1.37 -9.50 -22.18
CA VAL A 172 -1.93 -8.59 -21.18
C VAL A 172 -0.84 -8.12 -20.23
N MET A 173 -0.80 -6.81 -19.96
CA MET A 173 0.02 -6.23 -18.90
C MET A 173 -0.88 -5.67 -17.79
N HIS A 174 -0.46 -5.86 -16.53
CA HIS A 174 -1.30 -5.53 -15.37
C HIS A 174 -1.28 -4.03 -15.02
N ARG A 175 -0.09 -3.42 -15.03
CA ARG A 175 0.19 -1.98 -14.78
C ARG A 175 -0.04 -1.44 -13.37
N ASP A 176 -0.74 -2.16 -12.49
CA ASP A 176 -0.90 -1.78 -11.08
C ASP A 176 -0.63 -2.97 -10.14
N LEU A 177 0.53 -3.61 -10.24
CA LEU A 177 0.87 -4.70 -9.34
C LEU A 177 1.31 -4.15 -7.99
N LYS A 178 0.59 -4.59 -6.96
CA LYS A 178 0.84 -4.28 -5.56
C LYS A 178 0.26 -5.39 -4.70
N PRO A 179 0.72 -5.56 -3.47
CA PRO A 179 0.27 -6.64 -2.59
C PRO A 179 -1.25 -6.70 -2.36
N GLU A 180 -1.91 -5.55 -2.32
CA GLU A 180 -3.36 -5.39 -2.16
C GLU A 180 -4.14 -6.04 -3.31
N ASN A 181 -3.49 -6.16 -4.49
CA ASN A 181 -4.07 -6.80 -5.65
C ASN A 181 -3.83 -8.32 -5.67
N PHE A 182 -3.35 -8.91 -4.58
CA PHE A 182 -3.18 -10.36 -4.42
C PHE A 182 -3.94 -10.86 -3.19
N VAL A 183 -5.05 -11.56 -3.42
CA VAL A 183 -5.98 -12.03 -2.38
C VAL A 183 -6.07 -13.55 -2.41
N LEU A 184 -6.14 -14.18 -1.23
CA LEU A 184 -6.31 -15.63 -1.10
C LEU A 184 -7.77 -16.04 -1.37
N LYS A 185 -7.98 -17.18 -2.03
CA LYS A 185 -9.34 -17.69 -2.29
C LYS A 185 -10.12 -17.93 -0.99
N ASP A 186 -9.45 -18.47 0.02
CA ASP A 186 -10.03 -18.83 1.30
C ASP A 186 -8.95 -18.87 2.41
N ARG A 187 -9.36 -19.13 3.65
CA ARG A 187 -8.46 -19.10 4.83
C ARG A 187 -7.67 -20.39 5.06
N SER A 188 -7.72 -21.36 4.15
CA SER A 188 -6.91 -22.58 4.27
C SER A 188 -5.43 -22.26 4.13
N SER A 189 -4.59 -23.07 4.78
CA SER A 189 -3.14 -22.84 4.80
C SER A 189 -2.47 -22.93 3.43
N ASP A 190 -3.11 -23.64 2.50
CA ASP A 190 -2.72 -23.95 1.13
C ASP A 190 -3.58 -23.22 0.09
N SER A 191 -4.39 -22.23 0.52
CA SER A 191 -5.25 -21.50 -0.39
C SER A 191 -4.44 -20.79 -1.49
N PRO A 192 -4.85 -20.88 -2.76
CA PRO A 192 -4.20 -20.17 -3.86
C PRO A 192 -4.28 -18.65 -3.70
N ILE A 193 -3.18 -17.97 -4.05
CA ILE A 193 -3.15 -16.50 -4.21
C ILE A 193 -3.76 -16.16 -5.57
N CYS A 194 -4.64 -15.16 -5.62
CA CYS A 194 -5.29 -14.68 -6.83
C CYS A 194 -4.98 -13.21 -7.07
N ALA A 195 -4.58 -12.88 -8.30
CA ALA A 195 -4.52 -11.51 -8.77
C ALA A 195 -5.95 -10.97 -8.97
N ILE A 196 -6.19 -9.79 -8.44
CA ILE A 196 -7.43 -9.02 -8.59
C ILE A 196 -7.14 -7.67 -9.24
N ASP A 197 -8.22 -6.96 -9.61
CA ASP A 197 -8.22 -5.59 -10.12
C ASP A 197 -7.43 -5.33 -11.41
N PHE A 198 -8.03 -5.74 -12.52
CA PHE A 198 -7.52 -5.51 -13.88
C PHE A 198 -8.01 -4.17 -14.48
N GLY A 199 -8.52 -3.25 -13.66
CA GLY A 199 -9.09 -1.98 -14.12
C GLY A 199 -8.09 -1.07 -14.84
N LEU A 200 -6.80 -1.17 -14.49
CA LEU A 200 -5.71 -0.48 -15.18
C LEU A 200 -4.98 -1.37 -16.20
N SER A 201 -5.37 -2.63 -16.38
CA SER A 201 -4.67 -3.53 -17.32
C SER A 201 -4.96 -3.19 -18.78
N THR A 202 -4.09 -3.65 -19.68
CA THR A 202 -4.29 -3.42 -21.12
C THR A 202 -3.70 -4.56 -21.97
N PHE A 203 -4.28 -4.76 -23.15
CA PHE A 203 -3.68 -5.60 -24.17
C PHE A 203 -2.52 -4.87 -24.82
N TYR A 204 -1.42 -5.58 -25.08
CA TYR A 204 -0.27 -5.04 -25.77
C TYR A 204 0.12 -5.90 -26.96
N ARG A 205 0.93 -5.35 -27.85
CA ARG A 205 1.66 -6.09 -28.88
C ARG A 205 3.14 -6.00 -28.59
N GLU A 206 3.91 -6.95 -29.07
CA GLU A 206 5.37 -6.88 -28.97
C GLU A 206 5.89 -5.53 -29.46
N ASN A 207 6.75 -4.89 -28.66
CA ASN A 207 7.33 -3.57 -28.91
C ASN A 207 6.34 -2.39 -28.89
N GLN A 208 5.08 -2.59 -28.49
CA GLN A 208 4.16 -1.49 -28.23
C GLN A 208 4.66 -0.65 -27.04
N VAL A 209 4.57 0.67 -27.18
CA VAL A 209 4.98 1.63 -26.15
C VAL A 209 3.75 2.37 -25.66
N PHE A 210 3.58 2.42 -24.34
CA PHE A 210 2.52 3.16 -23.66
C PHE A 210 3.05 4.48 -23.09
N THR A 211 2.17 5.48 -23.02
CA THR A 211 2.49 6.87 -22.63
C THR A 211 1.69 7.40 -21.45
N ASP A 212 0.74 6.62 -20.97
CA ASP A 212 -0.13 6.98 -19.85
C ASP A 212 0.65 6.85 -18.54
N LEU A 213 0.34 7.71 -17.56
CA LEU A 213 0.92 7.60 -16.23
C LEU A 213 -0.09 6.86 -15.35
N VAL A 214 0.22 5.60 -15.05
CA VAL A 214 -0.66 4.68 -14.31
C VAL A 214 0.13 3.88 -13.28
N GLY A 215 -0.58 3.28 -12.34
CA GLY A 215 -0.02 2.45 -11.28
C GLY A 215 0.16 3.22 -9.96
N SER A 216 0.38 2.46 -8.90
CA SER A 216 0.52 2.99 -7.55
C SER A 216 1.94 3.54 -7.29
N PRO A 217 2.11 4.69 -6.61
CA PRO A 217 3.38 5.42 -6.55
C PRO A 217 4.62 4.63 -6.11
N TYR A 218 4.49 3.69 -5.16
CA TYR A 218 5.62 2.89 -4.68
C TYR A 218 6.06 1.78 -5.63
N TYR A 219 5.16 1.33 -6.50
CA TYR A 219 5.35 0.14 -7.33
C TYR A 219 5.60 0.49 -8.80
N VAL A 220 5.46 1.76 -9.17
CA VAL A 220 5.60 2.25 -10.53
C VAL A 220 7.05 2.18 -11.01
N ALA A 221 7.24 1.74 -12.26
CA ALA A 221 8.56 1.61 -12.87
C ALA A 221 9.09 2.97 -13.38
N PRO A 222 10.40 3.20 -13.39
CA PRO A 222 10.99 4.48 -13.78
C PRO A 222 10.70 4.86 -15.25
N GLU A 223 10.48 3.89 -16.14
CA GLU A 223 10.07 4.15 -17.51
C GLU A 223 8.57 4.49 -17.68
N VAL A 224 7.71 4.12 -16.73
CA VAL A 224 6.30 4.54 -16.68
C VAL A 224 6.23 6.03 -16.34
N LEU A 225 7.05 6.49 -15.37
CA LEU A 225 7.22 7.91 -15.05
C LEU A 225 7.73 8.73 -16.25
N ARG A 226 8.56 8.09 -17.09
CA ARG A 226 9.03 8.67 -18.37
C ARG A 226 8.05 8.49 -19.52
N ARG A 227 6.86 7.93 -19.28
CA ARG A 227 5.78 7.73 -20.25
C ARG A 227 6.22 6.95 -21.49
N ARG A 228 7.11 5.98 -21.32
CA ARG A 228 7.64 5.15 -22.41
C ARG A 228 7.94 3.75 -21.89
N TYR A 229 6.90 2.93 -21.77
CA TYR A 229 7.00 1.64 -21.11
C TYR A 229 6.26 0.53 -21.87
N GLY A 230 6.55 -0.71 -21.48
CA GLY A 230 5.90 -1.94 -21.95
C GLY A 230 5.77 -2.93 -20.79
N ASN A 231 5.54 -4.20 -21.07
CA ASN A 231 5.27 -5.24 -20.06
C ASN A 231 6.38 -5.43 -19.00
N ALA A 232 7.62 -5.03 -19.28
CA ALA A 232 8.73 -5.04 -18.31
C ALA A 232 8.43 -4.21 -17.04
N SER A 233 7.48 -3.27 -17.08
CA SER A 233 7.05 -2.51 -15.89
C SER A 233 6.46 -3.40 -14.80
N ASP A 234 5.75 -4.48 -15.17
CA ASP A 234 5.16 -5.40 -14.19
C ASP A 234 6.26 -6.14 -13.40
N ILE A 235 7.40 -6.44 -14.03
CA ILE A 235 8.53 -7.11 -13.35
C ILE A 235 9.17 -6.19 -12.31
N TRP A 236 9.25 -4.88 -12.60
CA TRP A 236 9.70 -3.91 -11.61
C TRP A 236 8.78 -3.93 -10.39
N SER A 237 7.46 -3.86 -10.59
CA SER A 237 6.49 -3.91 -9.50
C SER A 237 6.60 -5.21 -8.69
N CYS A 238 6.79 -6.38 -9.33
CA CYS A 238 7.09 -7.63 -8.63
C CYS A 238 8.40 -7.57 -7.82
N GLY A 239 9.43 -6.86 -8.33
CA GLY A 239 10.69 -6.63 -7.63
C GLY A 239 10.52 -5.75 -6.40
N ILE A 240 9.66 -4.73 -6.46
CA ILE A 240 9.29 -3.89 -5.31
C ILE A 240 8.59 -4.76 -4.26
N ILE A 241 7.61 -5.59 -4.67
CA ILE A 241 6.94 -6.53 -3.78
C ILE A 241 7.97 -7.43 -3.09
N LEU A 242 8.87 -8.09 -3.84
CA LEU A 242 9.93 -8.94 -3.28
C LEU A 242 10.81 -8.20 -2.27
N TYR A 243 11.21 -6.96 -2.58
CA TYR A 243 12.00 -6.14 -1.68
C TYR A 243 11.25 -5.90 -0.37
N ILE A 244 9.94 -5.59 -0.43
CA ILE A 244 9.09 -5.40 0.76
C ILE A 244 8.91 -6.72 1.52
N LEU A 245 8.75 -7.86 0.84
CA LEU A 245 8.63 -9.17 1.50
C LEU A 245 9.87 -9.49 2.36
N LEU A 246 11.06 -9.11 1.89
CA LEU A 246 12.33 -9.41 2.56
C LEU A 246 12.75 -8.35 3.58
N SER A 247 12.35 -7.09 3.39
CA SER A 247 12.79 -5.95 4.22
C SER A 247 11.69 -5.25 5.02
N GLY A 248 10.42 -5.50 4.69
CA GLY A 248 9.25 -4.85 5.29
C GLY A 248 9.14 -3.34 5.02
N VAL A 249 9.87 -2.78 4.04
CA VAL A 249 9.75 -1.38 3.58
C VAL A 249 9.88 -1.31 2.06
N PRO A 250 9.32 -0.28 1.41
CA PRO A 250 9.62 -0.02 0.01
C PRO A 250 11.09 0.39 -0.18
N PRO A 251 11.72 0.08 -1.33
CA PRO A 251 13.10 0.46 -1.62
C PRO A 251 13.27 1.93 -1.94
N PHE A 252 12.22 2.57 -2.49
CA PHE A 252 12.19 3.97 -2.83
C PHE A 252 11.12 4.64 -1.97
N TRP A 253 11.55 5.61 -1.18
CA TRP A 253 10.68 6.27 -0.22
C TRP A 253 10.92 7.77 -0.22
N ALA A 254 9.82 8.50 -0.26
CA ALA A 254 9.79 9.89 0.13
C ALA A 254 8.41 10.21 0.71
N GLN A 255 8.31 11.43 1.21
CA GLN A 255 7.09 11.97 1.81
C GLN A 255 6.22 12.71 0.80
N THR A 256 6.54 12.72 -0.48
CA THR A 256 5.62 13.26 -1.50
C THR A 256 5.62 12.28 -2.63
N GLU A 257 4.50 12.18 -3.34
CA GLU A 257 4.43 11.41 -4.58
C GLU A 257 5.57 11.80 -5.54
N GLN A 258 5.82 13.11 -5.70
CA GLN A 258 6.93 13.61 -6.51
C GLN A 258 8.30 13.17 -5.97
N GLY A 259 8.52 13.21 -4.66
CA GLY A 259 9.77 12.74 -4.06
C GLY A 259 9.98 11.23 -4.23
N ILE A 260 8.90 10.45 -4.22
CA ILE A 260 8.94 9.00 -4.49
C ILE A 260 9.37 8.79 -5.95
N PHE A 261 8.77 9.56 -6.87
CA PHE A 261 9.15 9.54 -8.29
C PHE A 261 10.61 9.93 -8.48
N ASP A 262 11.09 10.96 -7.79
CA ASP A 262 12.49 11.39 -7.85
C ASP A 262 13.43 10.30 -7.32
N ALA A 263 13.07 9.61 -6.22
CA ALA A 263 13.82 8.50 -5.66
C ALA A 263 13.88 7.29 -6.63
N ILE A 264 12.75 6.97 -7.26
CA ILE A 264 12.65 5.91 -8.29
C ILE A 264 13.54 6.26 -9.49
N LEU A 265 13.50 7.52 -9.95
CA LEU A 265 14.30 7.98 -11.09
C LEU A 265 15.79 8.04 -10.77
N ALA A 266 16.16 8.33 -9.53
CA ALA A 266 17.54 8.29 -9.05
C ALA A 266 18.08 6.84 -8.97
N GLY A 267 17.23 5.86 -8.66
CA GLY A 267 17.57 4.44 -8.71
C GLY A 267 18.54 3.97 -7.62
N ASN A 268 18.65 4.70 -6.51
CA ASN A 268 19.52 4.35 -5.39
C ASN A 268 18.95 3.20 -4.56
N LEU A 269 19.17 1.96 -4.98
CA LEU A 269 18.73 0.76 -4.29
C LEU A 269 19.64 0.41 -3.10
N ASP A 270 19.11 0.37 -1.87
CA ASP A 270 19.85 -0.06 -0.68
C ASP A 270 19.72 -1.57 -0.46
N LEU A 271 20.83 -2.31 -0.64
CA LEU A 271 20.96 -3.73 -0.29
C LEU A 271 22.06 -3.96 0.78
N THR A 272 22.33 -2.94 1.58
CA THR A 272 23.44 -2.90 2.54
C THR A 272 22.99 -2.65 3.97
N SER A 273 21.96 -1.83 4.18
CA SER A 273 21.41 -1.59 5.51
C SER A 273 20.63 -2.81 6.01
N ASP A 274 20.43 -2.93 7.32
CA ASP A 274 19.59 -4.00 7.86
C ASP A 274 18.19 -4.03 7.19
N PRO A 275 17.65 -5.22 6.86
CA PRO A 275 18.15 -6.56 7.19
C PRO A 275 19.11 -7.17 6.15
N TRP A 276 19.47 -6.42 5.09
CA TRP A 276 20.17 -6.95 3.92
C TRP A 276 21.48 -7.69 4.21
N PRO A 277 22.33 -7.33 5.19
CA PRO A 277 23.52 -8.13 5.52
C PRO A 277 23.24 -9.60 5.85
N LYS A 278 22.01 -9.95 6.24
CA LYS A 278 21.58 -11.32 6.58
C LYS A 278 20.86 -12.03 5.44
N VAL A 279 20.38 -11.29 4.45
CA VAL A 279 19.71 -11.81 3.25
C VAL A 279 20.76 -12.38 2.30
N SER A 280 20.47 -13.53 1.69
CA SER A 280 21.37 -14.23 0.76
C SER A 280 21.82 -13.37 -0.42
N ALA A 281 22.97 -13.74 -1.01
CA ALA A 281 23.49 -13.04 -2.18
C ALA A 281 22.57 -13.26 -3.41
N GLU A 282 21.99 -14.46 -3.50
CA GLU A 282 21.11 -14.89 -4.58
C GLU A 282 19.78 -14.11 -4.56
N ALA A 283 19.22 -13.82 -3.38
CA ALA A 283 18.05 -12.94 -3.27
C ALA A 283 18.36 -11.52 -3.76
N LYS A 284 19.52 -10.98 -3.39
CA LYS A 284 19.96 -9.62 -3.77
C LYS A 284 20.25 -9.51 -5.26
N GLU A 285 20.85 -10.55 -5.85
CA GLU A 285 21.07 -10.66 -7.29
C GLU A 285 19.75 -10.61 -8.04
N LEU A 286 18.77 -11.41 -7.61
CA LEU A 286 17.43 -11.43 -8.19
C LEU A 286 16.75 -10.06 -8.10
N ILE A 287 16.71 -9.44 -6.91
CA ILE A 287 16.13 -8.10 -6.72
C ILE A 287 16.79 -7.09 -7.64
N SER A 288 18.13 -7.11 -7.74
CA SER A 288 18.86 -6.18 -8.60
C SER A 288 18.50 -6.35 -10.07
N GLY A 289 18.30 -7.60 -10.53
CA GLY A 289 17.86 -7.88 -11.90
C GLY A 289 16.41 -7.49 -12.18
N MET A 290 15.52 -7.59 -11.18
CA MET A 290 14.12 -7.15 -11.30
C MET A 290 13.96 -5.63 -11.22
N LEU A 291 14.81 -4.96 -10.41
CA LEU A 291 14.85 -3.51 -10.23
C LEU A 291 15.92 -2.83 -11.09
N GLU A 292 16.30 -3.46 -12.20
CA GLU A 292 17.15 -2.84 -13.21
C GLU A 292 16.41 -1.70 -13.90
N ALA A 293 17.01 -0.51 -13.94
CA ALA A 293 16.38 0.70 -14.43
C ALA A 293 16.19 0.68 -15.95
N ASP A 294 17.07 0.01 -16.70
CA ASP A 294 16.90 -0.21 -18.14
C ASP A 294 15.94 -1.39 -18.39
N PRO A 295 14.71 -1.17 -18.89
CA PRO A 295 13.74 -2.25 -19.10
C PRO A 295 14.20 -3.30 -20.11
N LYS A 296 15.22 -3.01 -20.94
CA LYS A 296 15.80 -3.99 -21.87
C LYS A 296 16.78 -4.96 -21.21
N LYS A 297 17.33 -4.58 -20.06
CA LYS A 297 18.25 -5.40 -19.27
C LYS A 297 17.56 -6.06 -18.08
N ARG A 298 16.41 -5.51 -17.67
CA ARG A 298 15.56 -6.07 -16.61
C ARG A 298 15.15 -7.50 -16.95
N LEU A 299 15.14 -8.34 -15.93
CA LEU A 299 14.73 -9.74 -16.08
C LEU A 299 13.31 -9.84 -16.64
N THR A 300 13.05 -10.87 -17.43
CA THR A 300 11.70 -11.27 -17.83
C THR A 300 11.07 -12.20 -16.78
N THR A 301 9.75 -12.41 -16.84
CA THR A 301 9.06 -13.42 -16.01
C THR A 301 9.73 -14.79 -16.09
N ALA A 302 10.03 -15.26 -17.31
CA ALA A 302 10.71 -16.54 -17.54
C ALA A 302 12.11 -16.60 -16.88
N GLN A 303 12.87 -15.50 -16.93
CA GLN A 303 14.18 -15.43 -16.27
C GLN A 303 14.07 -15.40 -14.75
N VAL A 304 13.07 -14.70 -14.20
CA VAL A 304 12.79 -14.69 -12.75
C VAL A 304 12.40 -16.09 -12.27
N LEU A 305 11.51 -16.78 -12.99
CA LEU A 305 11.08 -18.14 -12.66
C LEU A 305 12.20 -19.18 -12.78
N ALA A 306 13.17 -18.95 -13.67
CA ALA A 306 14.35 -19.78 -13.85
C ALA A 306 15.50 -19.43 -12.89
N HIS A 307 15.43 -18.30 -12.18
CA HIS A 307 16.49 -17.87 -11.27
C HIS A 307 16.67 -18.89 -10.13
N PRO A 308 17.89 -19.32 -9.77
CA PRO A 308 18.10 -20.39 -8.78
C PRO A 308 17.39 -20.15 -7.44
N TRP A 309 17.40 -18.91 -6.95
CA TRP A 309 16.73 -18.53 -5.69
C TRP A 309 15.22 -18.79 -5.72
N VAL A 310 14.58 -18.67 -6.88
CA VAL A 310 13.16 -18.99 -7.07
C VAL A 310 12.99 -20.46 -7.37
N ALA A 311 13.70 -20.95 -8.40
CA ALA A 311 13.53 -22.24 -9.05
C ALA A 311 13.86 -23.45 -8.16
N ASP A 312 14.91 -23.34 -7.33
CA ASP A 312 15.42 -24.43 -6.50
C ASP A 312 15.08 -24.18 -5.01
N PRO A 313 14.18 -24.99 -4.40
CA PRO A 313 13.79 -24.85 -3.00
C PRO A 313 14.94 -25.02 -1.98
N SER A 314 16.12 -25.47 -2.41
CA SER A 314 17.31 -25.62 -1.57
C SER A 314 18.20 -24.38 -1.51
N VAL A 315 18.05 -23.45 -2.46
CA VAL A 315 18.87 -22.22 -2.54
C VAL A 315 18.35 -21.15 -1.58
N ALA A 316 17.04 -20.91 -1.57
CA ALA A 316 16.43 -19.93 -0.68
C ALA A 316 16.57 -20.36 0.78
N SER A 317 17.10 -19.45 1.61
CA SER A 317 17.36 -19.74 3.02
C SER A 317 16.07 -20.05 3.79
N SER A 318 16.04 -21.21 4.44
CA SER A 318 14.99 -21.58 5.41
C SER A 318 15.22 -20.96 6.79
N LYS A 319 16.33 -20.22 6.97
CA LYS A 319 16.54 -19.46 8.20
C LYS A 319 15.47 -18.39 8.27
N LYS A 320 14.94 -18.21 9.48
CA LYS A 320 13.97 -17.15 9.75
C LYS A 320 14.63 -15.82 9.45
N LEU A 321 13.92 -14.97 8.74
CA LEU A 321 14.22 -13.55 8.76
C LEU A 321 13.89 -13.06 10.18
N ASP A 322 14.76 -12.22 10.74
CA ASP A 322 14.45 -11.56 12.00
C ASP A 322 13.14 -10.79 11.82
N ASN A 323 12.30 -10.74 12.85
CA ASN A 323 11.07 -9.95 12.76
C ASN A 323 11.44 -8.47 12.66
N VAL A 324 11.45 -7.96 11.43
CA VAL A 324 11.96 -6.62 11.10
C VAL A 324 11.15 -5.56 11.83
N VAL A 325 9.84 -5.79 11.97
CA VAL A 325 8.94 -4.92 12.75
C VAL A 325 9.36 -4.87 14.22
N PHE A 326 9.61 -6.02 14.86
CA PHE A 326 10.11 -6.05 16.24
C PHE A 326 11.46 -5.35 16.42
N LYS A 327 12.38 -5.50 15.47
CA LYS A 327 13.68 -4.81 15.52
C LYS A 327 13.53 -3.31 15.34
N ARG A 328 12.61 -2.86 14.48
CA ARG A 328 12.30 -1.44 14.29
C ARG A 328 11.67 -0.82 15.52
N PHE A 329 10.73 -1.52 16.14
CA PHE A 329 10.17 -1.15 17.42
C PHE A 329 11.21 -1.04 18.52
N LYS A 330 12.15 -2.00 18.59
CA LYS A 330 13.28 -1.93 19.51
C LYS A 330 14.19 -0.73 19.23
N ASN A 331 14.47 -0.45 17.96
CA ASN A 331 15.25 0.72 17.57
C ASN A 331 14.52 2.02 17.93
N PHE A 332 13.23 2.13 17.60
CA PHE A 332 12.40 3.28 17.93
C PHE A 332 12.33 3.50 19.44
N ALA A 333 12.20 2.44 20.22
CA ALA A 333 12.19 2.53 21.68
C ALA A 333 13.46 3.23 22.21
N GLY A 334 14.62 3.00 21.60
CA GLY A 334 15.90 3.63 21.94
C GLY A 334 16.10 5.07 21.43
N ILE A 335 15.18 5.62 20.64
CA ILE A 335 15.29 6.99 20.10
C ILE A 335 14.92 8.03 21.15
N THR A 336 15.57 9.21 21.09
CA THR A 336 15.25 10.35 21.95
C THR A 336 13.79 10.76 21.78
N LYS A 337 13.19 11.23 22.87
CA LYS A 337 11.77 11.57 22.92
C LYS A 337 11.40 12.63 21.88
N PHE A 338 12.24 13.65 21.70
CA PHE A 338 12.04 14.68 20.69
C PHE A 338 11.99 14.11 19.28
N LYS A 339 12.93 13.23 18.92
CA LYS A 339 12.95 12.59 17.59
C LYS A 339 11.78 11.64 17.38
N LYS A 340 11.26 11.00 18.43
CA LYS A 340 10.00 10.23 18.34
C LYS A 340 8.82 11.14 18.00
N MET A 341 8.70 12.31 18.64
CA MET A 341 7.66 13.29 18.36
C MET A 341 7.78 13.86 16.94
N GLY A 342 9.00 14.13 16.47
CA GLY A 342 9.24 14.51 15.08
C GLY A 342 8.82 13.42 14.08
N LEU A 343 9.11 12.15 14.37
CA LEU A 343 8.67 11.01 13.56
C LEU A 343 7.14 10.82 13.58
N MET A 344 6.47 11.09 14.70
CA MET A 344 5.00 11.12 14.78
C MET A 344 4.40 12.24 13.93
N ALA A 345 4.93 13.46 14.04
CA ALA A 345 4.50 14.57 13.19
C ALA A 345 4.71 14.26 11.70
N MET A 346 5.81 13.56 11.37
CA MET A 346 6.00 13.02 10.02
C MET A 346 4.88 12.03 9.65
N ALA A 347 4.60 11.02 10.48
CA ALA A 347 3.54 10.03 10.23
C ALA A 347 2.15 10.67 10.03
N ARG A 348 1.82 11.71 10.80
CA ARG A 348 0.56 12.48 10.72
C ARG A 348 0.40 13.31 9.46
N THR A 349 1.52 13.75 8.89
CA THR A 349 1.55 14.58 7.68
C THR A 349 1.75 13.76 6.41
N MET A 350 1.64 12.43 6.52
CA MET A 350 1.69 11.51 5.39
C MET A 350 0.33 11.38 4.72
N THR A 351 0.31 11.26 3.41
CA THR A 351 -0.91 10.92 2.67
C THR A 351 -1.17 9.42 2.72
N THR A 352 -2.42 9.01 2.52
CA THR A 352 -2.81 7.58 2.48
C THR A 352 -1.99 6.78 1.47
N GLU A 353 -1.64 7.40 0.33
CA GLU A 353 -0.83 6.81 -0.73
C GLU A 353 0.60 6.57 -0.26
N GLU A 354 1.14 7.47 0.58
CA GLU A 354 2.50 7.40 1.09
C GLU A 354 2.65 6.30 2.16
N VAL A 355 1.59 5.89 2.83
CA VAL A 355 1.67 4.86 3.87
C VAL A 355 1.04 3.54 3.48
N ALA A 356 0.58 3.38 2.23
CA ALA A 356 -0.17 2.21 1.75
C ALA A 356 0.47 0.86 2.11
N GLY A 357 1.75 0.65 1.80
CA GLY A 357 2.45 -0.60 2.14
C GLY A 357 2.65 -0.83 3.64
N LEU A 358 2.76 0.24 4.43
CA LEU A 358 2.87 0.15 5.90
C LEU A 358 1.50 0.03 6.57
N LYS A 359 0.42 0.47 5.89
CA LYS A 359 -0.97 0.32 6.31
C LYS A 359 -1.41 -1.13 6.33
N GLU A 360 -1.04 -1.89 5.32
CA GLU A 360 -1.32 -3.32 5.30
C GLU A 360 -0.50 -4.06 6.36
N LEU A 361 0.74 -3.63 6.57
CA LEU A 361 1.52 -4.16 7.68
C LEU A 361 0.85 -3.86 9.03
N PHE A 362 0.31 -2.66 9.25
CA PHE A 362 -0.46 -2.35 10.46
C PHE A 362 -1.70 -3.23 10.62
N LYS A 363 -2.56 -3.31 9.60
CA LYS A 363 -3.79 -4.13 9.62
C LYS A 363 -3.50 -5.60 9.89
N SER A 364 -2.40 -6.12 9.37
CA SER A 364 -2.04 -7.52 9.59
C SER A 364 -1.74 -7.85 11.07
N PHE A 365 -1.45 -6.84 11.91
CA PHE A 365 -1.38 -6.97 13.36
C PHE A 365 -2.72 -6.69 14.05
N ASP A 366 -3.49 -5.71 13.58
CA ASP A 366 -4.85 -5.36 14.06
C ASP A 366 -5.88 -6.41 13.59
N THR A 367 -5.84 -7.58 14.22
CA THR A 367 -6.63 -8.75 13.79
C THR A 367 -8.11 -8.63 14.08
N ASP A 368 -8.49 -7.79 15.05
CA ASP A 368 -9.89 -7.51 15.38
C ASP A 368 -10.45 -6.27 14.66
N ASN A 369 -9.63 -5.58 13.86
CA ASN A 369 -9.98 -4.35 13.14
C ASN A 369 -10.47 -3.23 14.09
N SER A 370 -9.92 -3.17 15.29
CA SER A 370 -10.19 -2.11 16.26
C SER A 370 -9.65 -0.76 15.82
N GLY A 371 -8.68 -0.75 14.89
CA GLY A 371 -7.96 0.45 14.46
C GLY A 371 -6.73 0.76 15.34
N THR A 372 -6.43 -0.12 16.29
CA THR A 372 -5.27 -0.08 17.18
C THR A 372 -4.65 -1.48 17.25
N ILE A 373 -3.39 -1.60 17.67
CA ILE A 373 -2.74 -2.90 17.87
C ILE A 373 -2.52 -3.09 19.36
N SER A 374 -3.21 -4.05 19.95
CA SER A 374 -3.02 -4.43 21.35
C SER A 374 -1.70 -5.19 21.59
N ILE A 375 -1.26 -5.27 22.85
CA ILE A 375 -0.06 -6.03 23.23
C ILE A 375 -0.18 -7.51 22.85
N ASP A 376 -1.39 -8.06 22.89
CA ASP A 376 -1.64 -9.47 22.57
C ASP A 376 -1.65 -9.73 21.07
N GLU A 377 -2.18 -8.79 20.28
CA GLU A 377 -2.10 -8.79 18.82
C GLU A 377 -0.67 -8.62 18.34
N LEU A 378 0.06 -7.68 18.93
CA LEU A 378 1.47 -7.49 18.65
C LEU A 378 2.27 -8.74 19.01
N ARG A 379 2.04 -9.31 20.20
CA ARG A 379 2.64 -10.58 20.62
C ARG A 379 2.29 -11.71 19.65
N GLN A 380 1.06 -11.77 19.16
CA GLN A 380 0.59 -12.81 18.24
C GLN A 380 1.22 -12.66 16.85
N GLY A 381 1.19 -11.48 16.25
CA GLY A 381 1.83 -11.21 14.96
C GLY A 381 3.35 -11.38 15.02
N LEU A 382 3.98 -11.05 16.15
CA LEU A 382 5.41 -11.28 16.38
C LEU A 382 5.74 -12.70 16.89
N LYS A 383 4.71 -13.53 17.17
CA LYS A 383 4.80 -14.88 17.75
C LYS A 383 5.69 -14.98 18.98
N VAL A 384 5.61 -13.99 19.86
CA VAL A 384 6.28 -13.97 21.16
C VAL A 384 5.52 -14.89 22.13
N LYS A 385 6.26 -15.70 22.90
CA LYS A 385 5.65 -16.59 23.92
C LYS A 385 4.97 -15.73 24.99
N HIS A 386 3.83 -16.18 25.51
CA HIS A 386 3.07 -15.46 26.57
C HIS A 386 3.88 -15.20 27.86
N ALA A 387 4.95 -15.96 28.09
CA ALA A 387 5.82 -15.81 29.24
C ALA A 387 7.28 -15.92 28.83
N GLY A 388 8.13 -15.10 29.44
CA GLY A 388 9.57 -15.09 29.23
C GLY A 388 10.12 -13.70 28.91
N PRO A 389 11.46 -13.58 28.79
CA PRO A 389 12.13 -12.29 28.63
C PRO A 389 11.71 -11.52 27.38
N ALA A 390 11.35 -12.22 26.29
CA ALA A 390 10.86 -11.58 25.08
C ALA A 390 9.48 -10.91 25.24
N MET A 391 8.61 -11.41 26.13
CA MET A 391 7.32 -10.78 26.43
C MET A 391 7.50 -9.52 27.29
N GLU A 392 8.40 -9.57 28.26
CA GLU A 392 8.74 -8.40 29.08
C GLU A 392 9.45 -7.32 28.24
N GLU A 393 10.31 -7.73 27.31
CA GLU A 393 10.92 -6.83 26.33
C GLU A 393 9.84 -6.22 25.41
N LEU A 394 8.87 -7.01 24.92
CA LEU A 394 7.77 -6.51 24.11
C LEU A 394 6.90 -5.50 24.85
N LYS A 395 6.54 -5.77 26.11
CA LYS A 395 5.80 -4.81 26.96
C LYS A 395 6.57 -3.51 27.16
N SER A 396 7.89 -3.61 27.38
CA SER A 396 8.75 -2.45 27.53
C SER A 396 8.83 -1.63 26.24
N ILE A 397 8.94 -2.30 25.09
CA ILE A 397 8.97 -1.67 23.77
C ILE A 397 7.64 -0.97 23.50
N MET A 398 6.52 -1.66 23.74
CA MET A 398 5.17 -1.13 23.53
C MET A 398 4.94 0.13 24.35
N LYS A 399 5.22 0.10 25.66
CA LYS A 399 5.15 1.28 26.53
C LYS A 399 6.01 2.48 26.05
N THR A 400 7.01 2.23 25.23
CA THR A 400 7.91 3.27 24.73
C THR A 400 7.47 3.82 23.36
N ILE A 401 6.70 3.05 22.59
CA ILE A 401 6.13 3.44 21.29
C ILE A 401 4.76 4.10 21.48
N ASP A 402 3.97 3.53 22.40
CA ASP A 402 2.70 4.04 22.93
C ASP A 402 2.97 5.37 23.65
N ILE A 403 3.04 6.44 22.85
CA ILE A 403 3.30 7.81 23.30
C ILE A 403 2.02 8.38 23.89
N ASP A 404 0.87 7.96 23.35
CA ASP A 404 -0.45 8.32 23.86
C ASP A 404 -0.88 7.46 25.09
N GLY A 405 -0.03 6.57 25.60
CA GLY A 405 -0.28 5.82 26.82
C GLY A 405 -1.61 5.07 26.84
N SER A 406 -2.23 4.82 25.69
CA SER A 406 -3.52 4.13 25.55
C SER A 406 -3.40 2.67 25.96
N GLY A 407 -2.17 2.14 26.00
CA GLY A 407 -1.88 0.73 26.20
C GLY A 407 -1.96 -0.08 24.91
N GLU A 408 -2.23 0.57 23.78
CA GLU A 408 -2.34 0.01 22.44
C GLU A 408 -1.46 0.85 21.49
N LEU A 409 -1.19 0.35 20.28
CA LEU A 409 -0.46 1.13 19.27
C LEU A 409 -1.43 1.61 18.21
N ASP A 410 -1.56 2.92 18.07
CA ASP A 410 -2.33 3.48 16.98
C ASP A 410 -1.57 3.40 15.64
N TYR A 411 -2.28 3.77 14.57
CA TYR A 411 -1.71 3.77 13.23
C TYR A 411 -0.47 4.65 13.12
N GLU A 412 -0.51 5.85 13.67
CA GLU A 412 0.55 6.85 13.54
C GLU A 412 1.81 6.43 14.30
N GLU A 413 1.64 5.83 15.47
CA GLU A 413 2.68 5.23 16.30
C GLU A 413 3.41 4.09 15.60
N PHE A 414 2.65 3.19 14.99
CA PHE A 414 3.19 2.08 14.21
C PHE A 414 4.02 2.56 13.01
N ILE A 415 3.49 3.53 12.25
CA ILE A 415 4.17 4.12 11.10
C ILE A 415 5.44 4.86 11.55
N ALA A 416 5.35 5.71 12.58
CA ALA A 416 6.51 6.43 13.10
C ALA A 416 7.63 5.47 13.52
N ALA A 417 7.28 4.37 14.18
CA ALA A 417 8.24 3.40 14.65
C ALA A 417 8.86 2.55 13.53
N THR A 418 8.13 2.32 12.43
CA THR A 418 8.68 1.63 11.25
C THR A 418 9.58 2.54 10.41
N LEU A 419 9.25 3.82 10.29
CA LEU A 419 10.01 4.82 9.52
C LEU A 419 11.32 5.25 10.17
N ALA A 420 11.43 5.10 11.48
CA ALA A 420 12.56 5.51 12.30
C ALA A 420 13.94 4.97 11.85
N THR A 421 13.95 3.88 11.09
CA THR A 421 15.17 3.18 10.63
C THR A 421 15.58 3.52 9.21
N SER A 422 14.79 4.30 8.46
CA SER A 422 15.17 4.75 7.12
C SER A 422 16.31 5.76 7.21
N LYS A 423 17.45 5.44 6.58
CA LYS A 423 18.61 6.36 6.50
C LYS A 423 18.33 7.59 5.62
N GLN A 424 17.23 7.61 4.88
CA GLN A 424 16.80 8.71 4.05
C GLN A 424 15.52 9.33 4.63
N GLN A 425 15.68 10.17 5.65
CA GLN A 425 14.65 11.14 5.97
C GLN A 425 14.75 12.28 4.96
N SER A 426 13.72 12.43 4.10
CA SER A 426 13.68 13.54 3.14
C SER A 426 13.70 14.88 3.89
N ALA A 427 14.42 15.88 3.37
CA ALA A 427 14.40 17.23 3.95
C ALA A 427 12.98 17.80 4.00
N ASP A 428 12.15 17.45 3.02
CA ASP A 428 10.73 17.83 2.97
C ASP A 428 9.92 17.18 4.09
N ALA A 429 10.29 15.97 4.50
CA ALA A 429 9.67 15.25 5.62
C ALA A 429 9.85 16.01 6.92
N VAL A 430 11.10 16.38 7.17
CA VAL A 430 11.51 17.12 8.35
C VAL A 430 10.89 18.52 8.30
N ARG A 431 10.72 19.09 7.10
CA ARG A 431 10.05 20.38 6.92
C ARG A 431 8.57 20.32 7.26
N ARG A 432 7.80 19.35 6.76
CA ARG A 432 6.38 19.24 7.12
C ARG A 432 6.15 18.90 8.58
N ALA A 433 7.04 18.11 9.17
CA ALA A 433 7.00 17.87 10.61
C ALA A 433 7.28 19.15 11.40
N PHE A 434 8.21 19.99 10.94
CA PHE A 434 8.44 21.32 11.50
C PHE A 434 7.20 22.21 11.36
N ASP A 435 6.67 22.36 10.14
CA ASP A 435 5.47 23.15 9.83
C ASP A 435 4.19 22.60 10.53
N TYR A 436 4.20 21.34 10.97
CA TYR A 436 3.12 20.79 11.80
C TYR A 436 3.13 21.36 13.21
N PHE A 437 4.33 21.63 13.75
CA PHE A 437 4.52 22.26 15.05
C PHE A 437 4.40 23.78 14.97
N ASP A 438 5.09 24.43 14.03
CA ASP A 438 5.05 25.87 13.76
C ASP A 438 3.68 26.27 13.19
N LYS A 439 2.76 26.70 14.05
CA LYS A 439 1.34 26.94 13.70
C LYS A 439 1.13 28.31 13.10
N ASP A 440 1.87 29.30 13.57
CA ASP A 440 1.75 30.66 13.09
C ASP A 440 2.63 30.96 11.86
N GLY A 441 3.54 30.05 11.54
CA GLY A 441 4.40 30.09 10.36
C GLY A 441 5.55 31.09 10.49
N ASP A 442 5.96 31.44 11.71
CA ASP A 442 7.02 32.40 11.97
C ASP A 442 8.44 31.83 11.75
N GLY A 443 8.54 30.51 11.59
CA GLY A 443 9.79 29.80 11.32
C GLY A 443 10.51 29.31 12.57
N SER A 444 9.86 29.37 13.74
CA SER A 444 10.33 28.87 15.02
C SER A 444 9.22 28.06 15.70
N ILE A 445 9.59 27.05 16.50
CA ILE A 445 8.62 26.28 17.29
C ILE A 445 8.73 26.72 18.75
N THR A 446 7.66 27.31 19.27
CA THR A 446 7.55 27.71 20.67
C THR A 446 7.07 26.57 21.57
N VAL A 447 7.20 26.74 22.90
CA VAL A 447 6.67 25.77 23.89
C VAL A 447 5.16 25.61 23.72
N GLU A 448 4.45 26.70 23.53
CA GLU A 448 2.99 26.74 23.39
C GLU A 448 2.53 26.00 22.13
N GLU A 449 3.19 26.22 21.00
CA GLU A 449 2.90 25.52 19.74
C GLU A 449 3.21 24.03 19.81
N PHE A 450 4.31 23.70 20.50
CA PHE A 450 4.68 22.32 20.76
C PHE A 450 3.64 21.60 21.63
N GLU A 451 3.13 22.27 22.67
CA GLU A 451 2.02 21.78 23.50
C GLU A 451 0.71 21.65 22.72
N GLU A 452 0.42 22.61 21.84
CA GLU A 452 -0.82 22.63 21.04
C GLU A 452 -0.86 21.51 20.00
N ALA A 453 0.28 21.20 19.37
CA ALA A 453 0.42 20.11 18.41
C ALA A 453 0.04 18.73 18.98
N PHE A 454 0.04 18.61 20.30
CA PHE A 454 -0.37 17.45 21.07
C PHE A 454 -1.56 17.74 22.01
N ALA A 455 -2.29 18.84 21.85
CA ALA A 455 -3.39 19.21 22.75
C ALA A 455 -4.55 18.20 22.77
N LYS A 456 -4.69 17.37 21.73
CA LYS A 456 -5.66 16.27 21.68
C LYS A 456 -5.31 15.12 22.62
N MET A 457 -4.08 15.11 23.15
CA MET A 457 -3.64 14.11 24.11
C MET A 457 -4.32 14.30 25.47
N SER A 458 -4.68 13.20 26.12
CA SER A 458 -5.23 13.19 27.47
C SER A 458 -4.24 13.76 28.52
N PRO A 459 -4.71 14.12 29.72
CA PRO A 459 -3.81 14.60 30.78
C PRO A 459 -2.74 13.58 31.21
N VAL A 460 -3.02 12.28 31.07
CA VAL A 460 -2.08 11.19 31.37
C VAL A 460 -1.00 11.11 30.30
N GLU A 461 -1.40 11.29 29.05
CA GLU A 461 -0.53 11.35 27.86
C GLU A 461 0.45 12.51 27.91
N ARG A 462 -0.05 13.69 28.25
CA ARG A 462 0.80 14.88 28.40
C ARG A 462 1.80 14.74 29.54
N ALA A 463 1.45 14.04 30.62
CA ALA A 463 2.38 13.74 31.70
C ALA A 463 3.47 12.74 31.25
N ASN A 464 3.15 11.80 30.36
CA ASN A 464 4.12 10.88 29.76
C ASN A 464 5.07 11.60 28.79
N LEU A 465 4.72 12.77 28.24
CA LEU A 465 5.60 13.64 27.44
C LEU A 465 6.71 14.34 28.26
N GLY A 466 6.66 14.30 29.59
CA GLY A 466 7.68 14.93 30.44
C GLY A 466 7.67 16.45 30.34
N ASP A 467 8.73 17.10 30.81
CA ASP A 467 8.82 18.56 30.73
C ASP A 467 9.17 19.00 29.29
N ILE A 468 8.22 19.65 28.62
CA ILE A 468 8.37 20.14 27.24
C ILE A 468 9.39 21.27 27.16
N GLY A 469 9.54 22.06 28.23
CA GLY A 469 10.59 23.07 28.34
C GLY A 469 11.98 22.44 28.37
N GLU A 470 12.17 21.31 29.06
CA GLU A 470 13.43 20.55 29.02
C GLU A 470 13.71 19.96 27.63
N LEU A 471 12.67 19.53 26.91
CA LEU A 471 12.79 19.02 25.54
C LEU A 471 13.22 20.12 24.57
N ILE A 472 12.62 21.31 24.66
CA ILE A 472 12.99 22.47 23.85
C ILE A 472 14.40 22.93 24.21
N ALA A 473 14.73 23.08 25.49
CA ALA A 473 16.07 23.45 25.93
C ALA A 473 17.16 22.45 25.50
N SER A 474 16.80 21.18 25.23
CA SER A 474 17.75 20.18 24.71
C SER A 474 18.05 20.32 23.21
N ALA A 475 17.18 21.02 22.48
CA ALA A 475 17.24 21.25 21.04
C ALA A 475 17.68 22.68 20.69
N ASP A 476 17.32 23.65 21.53
CA ASP A 476 17.66 25.07 21.46
C ASP A 476 19.17 25.26 21.70
N THR A 477 19.90 25.59 20.63
CA THR A 477 21.36 25.74 20.64
C THR A 477 21.81 27.19 20.78
N ASP A 478 20.95 28.15 20.44
CA ASP A 478 21.26 29.58 20.54
C ASP A 478 20.66 30.27 21.77
N GLY A 479 19.81 29.56 22.52
CA GLY A 479 19.25 29.95 23.80
C GLY A 479 18.09 30.95 23.69
N ASP A 480 17.41 30.98 22.54
CA ASP A 480 16.30 31.90 22.30
C ASP A 480 14.96 31.42 22.90
N GLY A 481 14.91 30.19 23.41
CA GLY A 481 13.74 29.58 24.03
C GLY A 481 12.78 28.92 23.03
N CYS A 482 13.17 28.85 21.76
CA CYS A 482 12.41 28.29 20.65
C CYS A 482 13.24 27.20 19.93
N ILE A 483 12.67 26.56 18.92
CA ILE A 483 13.43 25.67 18.03
C ILE A 483 13.31 26.15 16.59
N ASP A 484 14.42 26.56 15.99
CA ASP A 484 14.45 26.92 14.57
C ASP A 484 14.50 25.67 13.66
N TYR A 485 14.27 25.84 12.35
CA TYR A 485 14.29 24.70 11.42
C TYR A 485 15.65 23.97 11.36
N LYS A 486 16.78 24.66 11.58
CA LYS A 486 18.11 24.04 11.55
C LYS A 486 18.33 23.18 12.80
N GLU A 487 17.90 23.66 13.95
CA GLU A 487 17.94 22.95 15.22
C GLU A 487 17.06 21.71 15.17
N PHE A 488 15.83 21.86 14.67
CA PHE A 488 14.93 20.74 14.43
C PHE A 488 15.56 19.68 13.49
N MET A 489 16.17 20.10 12.38
CA MET A 489 16.88 19.20 11.47
C MET A 489 18.08 18.50 12.12
N ALA A 490 18.90 19.23 12.89
CA ALA A 490 20.06 18.69 13.56
C ALA A 490 19.66 17.59 14.56
N MET A 491 18.54 17.80 15.27
CA MET A 491 17.98 16.84 16.21
C MET A 491 17.41 15.60 15.52
N MET A 492 16.74 15.75 14.37
CA MET A 492 16.28 14.60 13.58
C MET A 492 17.43 13.74 13.04
N LYS A 493 18.59 14.35 12.77
CA LYS A 493 19.82 13.66 12.31
C LYS A 493 20.64 13.05 13.44
N LYS A 494 20.48 13.50 14.69
CA LYS A 494 21.22 12.97 15.84
C LYS A 494 20.86 11.50 16.06
N SER A 495 21.88 10.66 16.17
CA SER A 495 21.78 9.27 16.59
C SER A 495 22.53 9.17 17.90
N GLU A 496 21.78 8.98 18.99
CA GLU A 496 22.21 9.02 20.41
C GLU A 496 22.28 10.43 21.01
#